data_AF-A0A821WC91-F1
#
_entry.id   AF-A0A821WC91-F1
#
_cell.length_a   1.000
_cell.length_b   1.000
_cell.length_c   1.000
_cell.angle_alpha   90.00
_cell.angle_beta   90.00
_cell.angle_gamma   90.00
#
_symmetry.space_group_name_H-M   'P 1'
#
loop_
_entity.id
_entity.type
_entity.pdbx_description
1 polymer ?
#
loop_
_entity_poly.entity_id
_entity_poly.type
_entity_poly.pdbx_seq_one_letter_code
_entity_poly.pdbx_strand_id
1 'polypeptide(L)'
;MYPHQPKFSYLFHSYYSHNSNDRLPYADNELLTFLQMMQAHGYLDDTMLIIMADHGARFSALRRTYQGKLEERLPFMSIRMPPKFQAQYPTIMKNLRLNSHRLTTPFDLHETFQHLFQFHARAPYESKSNRSFSLFELVPENRTCAQADVDQHWCACLDWHDILVNTSIIQQYGRAVVDFLN
;
A
#
# COMPACT_ATOMS: atom_id res chain seq x y z
N MET A 1 -0.06 -6.51 -29.95
CA MET A 1 -0.38 -5.51 -28.91
C MET A 1 -0.97 -4.29 -29.63
N TYR A 2 -2.10 -3.73 -29.19
CA TYR A 2 -2.81 -2.65 -29.89
C TYR A 2 -2.25 -1.27 -29.47
N PRO A 3 -1.44 -0.58 -30.31
CA PRO A 3 -0.66 0.59 -29.88
C PRO A 3 -1.50 1.84 -29.57
N HIS A 4 -2.74 1.90 -30.06
CA HIS A 4 -3.62 3.07 -29.91
C HIS A 4 -4.75 2.87 -28.88
N GLN A 5 -4.73 1.77 -28.14
CA GLN A 5 -5.70 1.51 -27.08
C GLN A 5 -5.02 1.68 -25.72
N PRO A 6 -5.43 2.66 -24.90
CA PRO A 6 -4.97 2.77 -23.53
C PRO A 6 -5.19 1.45 -22.77
N LYS A 7 -4.18 1.00 -22.02
CA LYS A 7 -4.20 -0.24 -21.22
C LYS A 7 -4.07 0.01 -19.72
N PHE A 8 -3.90 1.27 -19.33
CA PHE A 8 -3.69 1.70 -17.95
C PHE A 8 -4.39 3.03 -17.72
N SER A 9 -5.04 3.16 -16.57
CA SER A 9 -5.65 4.41 -16.09
C SER A 9 -5.24 4.62 -14.64
N TYR A 10 -4.90 5.85 -14.30
CA TYR A 10 -4.56 6.26 -12.94
C TYR A 10 -5.35 7.52 -12.59
N LEU A 11 -6.18 7.40 -11.55
CA LEU A 11 -7.05 8.45 -11.04
C LEU A 11 -6.64 8.74 -9.61
N PHE A 12 -6.23 9.97 -9.32
CA PHE A 12 -5.75 10.38 -8.00
C PHE A 12 -6.54 11.57 -7.47
N HIS A 13 -7.39 11.32 -6.48
CA HIS A 13 -8.25 12.33 -5.86
C HIS A 13 -7.71 12.73 -4.49
N SER A 14 -7.00 13.87 -4.42
CA SER A 14 -6.46 14.38 -3.16
C SER A 14 -7.39 15.38 -2.46
N TYR A 15 -8.25 16.09 -3.20
CA TYR A 15 -8.96 17.26 -2.66
C TYR A 15 -9.92 16.94 -1.51
N TYR A 16 -10.54 15.75 -1.52
CA TYR A 16 -11.51 15.33 -0.50
C TYR A 16 -10.86 14.90 0.83
N SER A 17 -9.57 14.58 0.83
CA SER A 17 -8.88 13.99 1.99
C SER A 17 -7.63 14.75 2.43
N HIS A 18 -7.15 15.73 1.64
CA HIS A 18 -5.84 16.34 1.88
C HIS A 18 -5.73 16.99 3.26
N ASN A 19 -6.68 17.84 3.66
CA ASN A 19 -6.57 18.59 4.92
C ASN A 19 -7.30 17.92 6.09
N SER A 20 -8.44 17.28 5.80
CA SER A 20 -9.24 16.52 6.76
C SER A 20 -9.99 15.41 6.05
N ASN A 21 -10.49 14.44 6.83
CA ASN A 21 -11.27 13.32 6.32
C ASN A 21 -12.76 13.68 6.11
N ASP A 22 -13.18 14.88 6.52
CA ASP A 22 -14.60 15.26 6.60
C ASP A 22 -15.29 15.35 5.24
N ARG A 23 -14.51 15.53 4.17
CA ARG A 23 -15.03 15.64 2.80
C ARG A 23 -15.00 14.32 2.02
N LEU A 24 -14.44 13.25 2.60
CA LEU A 24 -14.45 11.92 1.99
C LEU A 24 -15.86 11.45 1.57
N PRO A 25 -16.93 11.67 2.38
CA PRO A 25 -18.28 11.25 2.00
C PRO A 25 -18.81 11.91 0.71
N TYR A 26 -18.25 13.05 0.29
CA TYR A 26 -18.64 13.73 -0.95
C TYR A 26 -18.19 13.02 -2.23
N ALA A 27 -17.34 12.00 -2.12
CA ALA A 27 -16.93 11.18 -3.25
C ALA A 27 -17.52 9.76 -3.23
N ASP A 28 -18.24 9.40 -2.16
CA ASP A 28 -18.68 8.02 -1.91
C ASP A 28 -19.73 7.56 -2.93
N ASN A 29 -20.74 8.38 -3.20
CA ASN A 29 -21.79 8.08 -4.17
C ASN A 29 -21.25 8.02 -5.61
N GLU A 30 -20.34 8.91 -5.97
CA GLU A 30 -19.71 8.98 -7.27
C GLU A 30 -18.80 7.76 -7.49
N LEU A 31 -18.00 7.38 -6.49
CA LEU A 31 -17.19 6.17 -6.53
C LEU A 31 -18.07 4.92 -6.66
N LEU A 32 -19.13 4.82 -5.86
CA LEU A 32 -20.09 3.70 -5.95
C LEU A 32 -20.72 3.61 -7.34
N THR A 33 -21.20 4.74 -7.87
CA THR A 33 -21.83 4.82 -9.21
C THR A 33 -20.83 4.39 -10.29
N PHE A 34 -19.58 4.84 -10.20
CA PHE A 34 -18.52 4.42 -11.11
C PHE A 34 -18.27 2.91 -11.04
N LEU A 35 -18.15 2.33 -9.84
CA LEU A 35 -17.92 0.89 -9.66
C LEU A 35 -19.10 0.04 -10.16
N GLN A 36 -20.34 0.48 -9.90
CA GLN A 36 -21.54 -0.17 -10.41
C GLN A 36 -21.59 -0.12 -11.94
N MET A 37 -21.28 1.02 -12.54
CA MET A 37 -21.20 1.17 -13.99
C MET A 37 -20.14 0.23 -14.59
N MET A 38 -18.94 0.18 -14.00
CA MET A 38 -17.85 -0.70 -14.44
C MET A 38 -18.23 -2.18 -14.38
N GLN A 39 -18.98 -2.58 -13.35
CA GLN A 39 -19.49 -3.95 -13.21
C GLN A 39 -20.63 -4.25 -14.19
N ALA A 40 -21.63 -3.35 -14.31
CA ALA A 40 -22.82 -3.56 -15.12
C ALA A 40 -22.51 -3.67 -16.63
N HIS A 41 -21.48 -2.95 -17.11
CA HIS A 41 -21.03 -3.01 -18.50
C HIS A 41 -19.98 -4.10 -18.76
N GLY A 42 -19.63 -4.91 -17.76
CA GLY A 42 -18.63 -5.98 -17.89
C GLY A 42 -17.18 -5.51 -18.00
N TYR A 43 -16.88 -4.22 -17.78
CA TYR A 43 -15.50 -3.72 -17.87
C TYR A 43 -14.57 -4.36 -16.84
N LEU A 44 -15.11 -4.75 -15.68
CA LEU A 44 -14.36 -5.47 -14.66
C LEU A 44 -14.08 -6.95 -15.03
N ASP A 45 -14.61 -7.47 -16.13
CA ASP A 45 -14.38 -8.85 -16.53
C ASP A 45 -13.00 -9.08 -17.14
N ASP A 46 -12.36 -8.00 -17.61
CA ASP A 46 -11.03 -8.00 -18.23
C ASP A 46 -10.08 -6.95 -17.60
N THR A 47 -10.50 -6.29 -16.51
CA THR A 47 -9.71 -5.23 -15.82
C THR A 47 -9.26 -5.66 -14.43
N MET A 48 -7.96 -5.51 -14.13
CA MET A 48 -7.48 -5.46 -12.75
C MET A 48 -7.78 -4.07 -12.18
N LEU A 49 -8.59 -4.03 -11.11
CA LEU A 49 -8.94 -2.79 -10.42
C LEU A 49 -8.18 -2.71 -9.09
N ILE A 50 -7.54 -1.58 -8.84
CA ILE A 50 -6.88 -1.27 -7.57
C ILE A 50 -7.53 0.00 -7.01
N ILE A 51 -8.01 -0.07 -5.76
CA ILE A 51 -8.45 1.10 -5.00
C ILE A 51 -7.50 1.22 -3.82
N MET A 52 -6.77 2.33 -3.76
CA MET A 52 -5.70 2.53 -2.77
C MET A 52 -5.65 3.98 -2.27
N ALA A 53 -5.12 4.14 -1.06
CA ALA A 53 -4.63 5.40 -0.54
C ALA A 53 -3.10 5.45 -0.66
N ASP A 54 -2.51 6.64 -0.79
CA ASP A 54 -1.05 6.84 -0.70
C ASP A 54 -0.59 6.92 0.77
N HIS A 55 -1.43 7.46 1.65
CA HIS A 55 -1.24 7.48 3.10
C HIS A 55 -2.60 7.62 3.82
N GLY A 56 -2.64 7.37 5.14
CA GLY A 56 -3.77 7.74 6.01
C GLY A 56 -3.83 9.24 6.34
N ALA A 57 -4.50 9.62 7.43
CA ALA A 57 -4.67 11.03 7.78
C ALA A 57 -3.34 11.72 8.17
N ARG A 58 -2.80 12.57 7.30
CA ARG A 58 -1.51 13.25 7.52
C ARG A 58 -1.62 14.67 8.11
N PHE A 59 -2.68 15.40 7.77
CA PHE A 59 -2.80 16.82 8.13
C PHE A 59 -3.85 17.11 9.19
N SER A 60 -4.73 16.15 9.47
CA SER A 60 -5.79 16.32 10.47
C SER A 60 -5.26 16.09 11.89
N ALA A 61 -6.02 16.57 12.88
CA ALA A 61 -5.73 16.31 14.30
C ALA A 61 -5.67 14.80 14.62
N LEU A 62 -6.33 13.96 13.81
CA LEU A 62 -6.31 12.50 13.94
C LEU A 62 -4.90 11.94 13.92
N ARG A 63 -3.98 12.53 13.12
CA ARG A 63 -2.57 12.09 13.05
C ARG A 63 -1.88 12.06 14.42
N ARG A 64 -2.29 12.91 15.36
CA ARG A 64 -1.69 12.97 16.70
C ARG A 64 -2.07 11.76 17.56
N THR A 65 -3.15 11.08 17.23
CA THR A 65 -3.63 9.89 17.94
C THR A 65 -2.82 8.64 17.55
N TYR A 66 -2.88 7.61 18.39
CA TYR A 66 -2.29 6.30 18.06
C TYR A 66 -2.86 5.72 16.75
N GLN A 67 -4.18 5.82 16.55
CA GLN A 67 -4.81 5.34 15.34
C GLN A 67 -4.37 6.09 14.08
N GLY A 68 -4.36 7.43 14.11
CA GLY A 68 -3.92 8.21 12.96
C GLY A 68 -2.46 7.93 12.57
N LYS A 69 -1.59 7.63 13.54
CA LYS A 69 -0.21 7.20 13.30
C LYS A 69 -0.11 5.81 12.66
N LEU A 70 -1.06 4.91 12.94
CA LEU A 70 -1.15 3.61 12.28
C LEU A 70 -1.67 3.78 10.86
N GLU A 71 -2.77 4.51 10.68
CA GLU A 71 -3.36 4.77 9.36
C GLU A 71 -2.39 5.51 8.43
N GLU A 72 -1.60 6.48 8.93
CA GLU A 72 -0.55 7.15 8.13
C GLU A 72 0.46 6.15 7.54
N ARG A 73 0.78 5.08 8.28
CA ARG A 73 1.79 4.06 7.91
C ARG A 73 1.20 2.85 7.20
N LEU A 74 -0.09 2.59 7.36
CA LEU A 74 -0.81 1.45 6.82
C LEU A 74 -1.96 1.94 5.92
N PRO A 75 -1.64 2.53 4.75
CA PRO A 75 -2.68 2.97 3.83
C PRO A 75 -3.49 1.78 3.31
N PHE A 76 -4.77 2.04 3.06
CA PHE A 76 -5.67 1.05 2.49
C PHE A 76 -5.27 0.70 1.05
N MET A 77 -5.37 -0.58 0.70
CA MET A 77 -5.26 -1.08 -0.66
C MET A 77 -6.20 -2.27 -0.84
N SER A 78 -6.97 -2.26 -1.91
CA SER A 78 -7.76 -3.41 -2.37
C SER A 78 -7.49 -3.68 -3.83
N ILE A 79 -7.51 -4.97 -4.19
CA ILE A 79 -7.21 -5.45 -5.53
C ILE A 79 -8.32 -6.41 -5.96
N ARG A 80 -8.94 -6.15 -7.12
CA ARG A 80 -9.87 -7.06 -7.78
C ARG A 80 -9.30 -7.51 -9.11
N MET A 81 -9.14 -8.81 -9.27
CA MET A 81 -8.68 -9.42 -10.53
C MET A 81 -9.86 -9.80 -11.44
N PRO A 82 -9.68 -9.83 -12.78
CA PRO A 82 -10.65 -10.36 -13.73
C PRO A 82 -11.15 -11.78 -13.36
N PRO A 83 -12.46 -12.10 -13.41
CA PRO A 83 -12.97 -13.42 -13.02
C PRO A 83 -12.32 -14.59 -13.77
N LYS A 84 -12.07 -14.45 -15.07
CA LYS A 84 -11.36 -15.46 -15.87
C LYS A 84 -9.93 -15.70 -15.38
N PHE A 85 -9.22 -14.62 -15.05
CA PHE A 85 -7.88 -14.71 -14.47
C PHE A 85 -7.92 -15.45 -13.13
N GLN A 86 -8.91 -15.14 -12.28
CA GLN A 86 -9.07 -15.82 -11.00
C GLN A 86 -9.28 -17.33 -11.15
N ALA A 87 -10.13 -17.74 -12.09
CA ALA A 87 -10.42 -19.15 -12.37
C ALA A 87 -9.22 -19.88 -12.99
N GLN A 88 -8.47 -19.20 -13.86
CA GLN A 88 -7.31 -19.76 -14.55
C GLN A 88 -6.08 -19.90 -13.64
N TYR A 89 -5.90 -18.98 -12.69
CA TYR A 89 -4.71 -18.92 -11.82
C TYR A 89 -5.07 -19.00 -10.33
N PRO A 90 -5.67 -20.12 -9.85
CA PRO A 90 -6.12 -20.24 -8.46
C PRO A 90 -4.98 -20.16 -7.44
N THR A 91 -3.78 -20.63 -7.79
CA THR A 91 -2.59 -20.51 -6.92
C THR A 91 -2.16 -19.06 -6.72
N ILE A 92 -2.18 -18.26 -7.80
CA ILE A 92 -1.89 -16.82 -7.72
C ILE A 92 -2.93 -16.13 -6.85
N MET A 93 -4.20 -16.45 -7.02
CA MET A 93 -5.26 -15.87 -6.19
C MET A 93 -5.16 -16.27 -4.73
N LYS A 94 -4.72 -17.50 -4.43
CA LYS A 94 -4.42 -17.94 -3.07
C LYS A 94 -3.28 -17.10 -2.47
N ASN A 95 -2.19 -16.89 -3.20
CA ASN A 95 -1.07 -16.07 -2.74
C ASN A 95 -1.50 -14.62 -2.49
N LEU A 96 -2.24 -14.02 -3.43
CA LEU A 96 -2.75 -12.65 -3.29
C LEU A 96 -3.61 -12.48 -2.02
N ARG A 97 -4.48 -13.46 -1.73
CA ARG A 97 -5.28 -13.47 -0.50
C ARG A 97 -4.44 -13.61 0.75
N LEU A 98 -3.45 -14.52 0.75
CA LEU A 98 -2.54 -14.69 1.90
C LEU A 98 -1.71 -13.41 2.14
N ASN A 99 -1.23 -12.78 1.07
CA ASN A 99 -0.44 -11.55 1.14
C ASN A 99 -1.23 -10.35 1.68
N SER A 100 -2.56 -10.37 1.60
CA SER A 100 -3.41 -9.33 2.23
C SER A 100 -3.28 -9.27 3.76
N HIS A 101 -2.70 -10.30 4.37
CA HIS A 101 -2.40 -10.39 5.80
C HIS A 101 -0.89 -10.27 6.11
N ARG A 102 -0.08 -9.81 5.15
CA ARG A 102 1.38 -9.73 5.28
C ARG A 102 1.90 -8.32 5.02
N LEU A 103 3.11 -8.04 5.51
CA LEU A 103 3.77 -6.76 5.27
C LEU A 103 4.12 -6.62 3.78
N THR A 104 3.39 -5.73 3.12
CA THR A 104 3.58 -5.37 1.71
C THR A 104 3.81 -3.87 1.59
N THR A 105 4.38 -3.47 0.46
CA THR A 105 4.79 -2.11 0.14
C THR A 105 4.38 -1.77 -1.29
N PRO A 106 4.34 -0.49 -1.68
CA PRO A 106 4.14 -0.10 -3.08
C PRO A 106 5.18 -0.71 -4.05
N PHE A 107 6.36 -1.10 -3.58
CA PHE A 107 7.35 -1.79 -4.41
C PHE A 107 6.95 -3.23 -4.75
N ASP A 108 6.20 -3.91 -3.87
CA ASP A 108 5.62 -5.22 -4.17
C ASP A 108 4.53 -5.11 -5.24
N LEU A 109 3.75 -4.02 -5.20
CA LEU A 109 2.79 -3.72 -6.27
C LEU A 109 3.50 -3.45 -7.61
N HIS A 110 4.64 -2.74 -7.59
CA HIS A 110 5.47 -2.54 -8.79
C HIS A 110 5.94 -3.89 -9.37
N GLU A 111 6.49 -4.80 -8.55
CA GLU A 111 6.88 -6.15 -9.00
C GLU A 111 5.67 -6.93 -9.53
N THR A 112 4.49 -6.74 -8.94
CA THR A 112 3.25 -7.36 -9.43
C THR A 112 2.90 -6.88 -10.84
N PHE A 113 3.08 -5.59 -11.13
CA PHE A 113 2.90 -5.06 -12.48
C PHE A 113 3.94 -5.61 -13.48
N GLN A 114 5.20 -5.78 -13.05
CA GLN A 114 6.21 -6.44 -13.89
C GLN A 114 5.82 -7.89 -14.19
N HIS A 115 5.35 -8.62 -13.17
CA HIS A 115 4.87 -10.00 -13.30
C HIS A 115 3.67 -10.09 -14.25
N LEU A 116 2.74 -9.13 -14.23
CA LEU A 116 1.59 -9.12 -15.16
C LEU A 116 1.99 -9.16 -16.63
N PHE A 117 3.10 -8.53 -17.02
CA PHE A 117 3.56 -8.56 -18.41
C PHE A 117 4.00 -9.96 -18.87
N GLN A 118 4.34 -10.86 -17.94
CA GLN A 118 4.69 -12.25 -18.25
C GLN A 118 3.55 -13.00 -18.93
N PHE A 119 2.29 -12.73 -18.56
CA PHE A 119 1.13 -13.39 -19.19
C PHE A 119 0.97 -13.06 -20.67
N HIS A 120 1.74 -12.09 -21.17
CA HIS A 120 1.82 -11.72 -22.59
C HIS A 120 3.21 -11.92 -23.19
N ALA A 121 4.21 -12.36 -22.40
CA ALA A 121 5.59 -12.53 -22.83
C ALA A 121 5.98 -14.02 -22.92
N ARG A 122 7.07 -14.32 -23.65
CA ARG A 122 7.59 -15.69 -23.78
C ARG A 122 8.55 -16.08 -22.64
N ALA A 123 9.18 -15.10 -21.99
CA ALA A 123 10.13 -15.34 -20.90
C ALA A 123 9.40 -15.49 -19.56
N PRO A 124 9.88 -16.35 -18.64
CA PRO A 124 9.34 -16.43 -17.29
C PRO A 124 9.58 -15.14 -16.52
N TYR A 125 8.73 -14.86 -15.52
CA TYR A 125 8.99 -13.79 -14.56
C TYR A 125 10.18 -14.18 -13.70
N GLU A 126 11.12 -13.26 -13.57
CA GLU A 126 12.22 -13.35 -12.64
C GLU A 126 12.23 -12.04 -11.85
N SER A 127 12.08 -12.15 -10.53
CA SER A 127 12.20 -10.97 -9.66
C SER A 127 13.58 -10.36 -9.86
N LYS A 128 13.61 -9.07 -10.19
CA LYS A 128 14.87 -8.30 -10.27
C LYS A 128 15.20 -7.61 -8.96
N SER A 129 14.33 -7.76 -7.96
CA SER A 129 14.44 -7.08 -6.69
C SER A 129 14.70 -8.08 -5.57
N ASN A 130 15.69 -7.76 -4.75
CA ASN A 130 15.97 -8.49 -3.51
C ASN A 130 15.11 -8.00 -2.33
N ARG A 131 14.40 -6.86 -2.49
CA ARG A 131 13.64 -6.20 -1.43
C ARG A 131 12.12 -6.28 -1.59
N SER A 132 11.64 -6.54 -2.80
CA SER A 132 10.21 -6.59 -3.13
C SER A 132 9.84 -7.89 -3.83
N PHE A 133 8.58 -8.28 -3.65
CA PHE A 133 8.02 -9.52 -4.15
C PHE A 133 6.78 -9.19 -4.99
N SER A 134 6.58 -9.91 -6.09
CA SER A 134 5.27 -9.86 -6.75
C SER A 134 4.21 -10.41 -5.80
N LEU A 135 3.07 -9.73 -5.70
CA LEU A 135 1.94 -10.18 -4.89
C LEU A 135 1.27 -11.45 -5.45
N PHE A 136 1.67 -11.90 -6.64
CA PHE A 136 1.28 -13.20 -7.19
C PHE A 136 2.12 -14.35 -6.65
N GLU A 137 3.27 -14.05 -6.05
CA GLU A 137 4.09 -14.97 -5.28
C GLU A 137 3.83 -14.78 -3.79
N LEU A 138 4.30 -15.72 -2.98
CA LEU A 138 4.05 -15.67 -1.55
C LEU A 138 5.08 -14.76 -0.86
N VAL A 139 4.64 -13.61 -0.34
CA VAL A 139 5.49 -12.69 0.44
C VAL A 139 5.82 -13.37 1.77
N PRO A 140 7.07 -13.41 2.28
CA PRO A 140 7.37 -14.08 3.55
C PRO A 140 6.51 -13.57 4.72
N GLU A 141 5.96 -14.49 5.52
CA GLU A 141 5.07 -14.15 6.64
C GLU A 141 5.78 -13.36 7.74
N ASN A 142 7.06 -13.67 7.96
CA ASN A 142 7.94 -13.03 8.92
C ASN A 142 8.77 -11.88 8.30
N ARG A 143 8.35 -11.33 7.15
CA ARG A 143 9.04 -10.20 6.52
C ARG A 143 9.07 -9.01 7.47
N THR A 144 10.25 -8.48 7.73
CA THR A 144 10.45 -7.31 8.60
C THR A 144 10.47 -6.00 7.81
N CYS A 145 10.25 -4.88 8.50
CA CYS A 145 10.40 -3.54 7.90
C CYS A 145 11.79 -3.33 7.31
N ALA A 146 12.85 -3.79 7.98
CA ALA A 146 14.22 -3.71 7.46
C ALA A 146 14.41 -4.49 6.15
N GLN A 147 13.83 -5.69 6.02
CA GLN A 147 13.86 -6.46 4.77
C GLN A 147 13.04 -5.81 3.65
N ALA A 148 12.07 -4.97 4.00
CA ALA A 148 11.26 -4.20 3.07
C ALA A 148 11.83 -2.81 2.76
N ASP A 149 13.02 -2.46 3.27
CA ASP A 149 13.60 -1.11 3.24
C ASP A 149 12.65 -0.02 3.78
N VAL A 150 11.88 -0.36 4.81
CA VAL A 150 11.04 0.59 5.56
C VAL A 150 11.82 1.04 6.79
N ASP A 151 12.11 2.35 6.86
CA ASP A 151 12.79 2.93 8.03
C ASP A 151 12.03 2.65 9.32
N GLN A 152 12.79 2.48 10.41
CA GLN A 152 12.23 2.12 11.71
C GLN A 152 11.11 3.08 12.19
N HIS A 153 11.21 4.37 11.87
CA HIS A 153 10.21 5.37 12.27
C HIS A 153 8.87 5.24 11.50
N TRP A 154 8.89 4.60 10.33
CA TRP A 154 7.70 4.29 9.51
C TRP A 154 7.16 2.89 9.74
N CYS A 155 7.88 2.02 10.44
CA CYS A 155 7.40 0.68 10.75
C CYS A 155 6.17 0.76 11.67
N ALA A 156 5.10 0.03 11.33
CA ALA A 156 3.81 0.11 12.04
C ALA A 156 3.77 -0.70 13.34
N CYS A 157 4.71 -1.63 13.56
CA CYS A 157 4.84 -2.36 14.81
C CYS A 157 5.36 -1.42 15.91
N LEU A 158 4.43 -0.75 16.60
CA LEU A 158 4.75 0.17 17.69
C LEU A 158 4.77 -0.58 19.01
N ASP A 159 5.96 -0.86 19.53
CA ASP A 159 6.14 -1.16 20.95
C ASP A 159 6.63 0.10 21.66
N TRP A 160 5.81 0.62 22.58
CA TRP A 160 6.21 1.69 23.48
C TRP A 160 6.95 1.06 24.66
N HIS A 161 8.20 1.46 24.84
CA HIS A 161 8.98 1.10 26.00
C HIS A 161 9.23 2.35 26.84
N ASP A 162 8.92 2.28 28.13
CA ASP A 162 9.30 3.32 29.08
C ASP A 162 10.83 3.32 29.22
N ILE A 163 11.44 4.47 28.95
CA ILE A 163 12.88 4.68 29.09
C ILE A 163 13.11 5.56 30.32
N LEU A 164 13.97 5.10 31.24
CA LEU A 164 14.33 5.89 32.42
C LEU A 164 15.06 7.18 32.00
N VAL A 165 14.68 8.30 32.60
CA VAL A 165 15.25 9.64 32.30
C VAL A 165 16.76 9.72 32.58
N ASN A 166 17.27 8.86 33.46
CA ASN A 166 18.69 8.77 33.80
C ASN A 166 19.52 7.95 32.82
N THR A 167 18.92 7.35 31.78
CA THR A 167 19.68 6.63 30.75
C THR A 167 20.59 7.60 29.98
N SER A 168 21.78 7.12 29.64
CA SER A 168 22.82 7.93 28.97
C SER A 168 22.31 8.60 27.70
N ILE A 169 21.46 7.90 26.93
CA ILE A 169 20.91 8.41 25.68
C ILE A 169 19.97 9.59 25.89
N ILE A 170 19.09 9.55 26.89
CA ILE A 170 18.19 10.67 27.22
C ILE A 170 18.99 11.88 27.72
N GLN A 171 20.02 11.65 28.54
CA GLN A 171 20.91 12.71 29.02
C GLN A 171 21.77 13.33 27.89
N GLN A 172 22.15 12.55 26.88
CA GLN A 172 22.85 13.05 25.69
C GLN A 172 21.92 13.89 24.82
N TYR A 173 20.72 13.40 24.52
CA TYR A 173 19.71 14.16 23.77
C TYR A 173 19.32 15.46 24.49
N GLY A 174 19.11 15.40 25.81
CA GLY A 174 18.80 16.59 26.62
C GLY A 174 19.90 17.65 26.54
N ARG A 175 21.17 17.24 26.64
CA ARG A 175 22.33 18.15 26.46
C ARG A 175 22.39 18.72 25.05
N ALA A 176 22.27 17.89 24.01
CA ALA A 176 22.30 18.34 22.63
C ALA A 176 21.20 19.38 22.32
N VAL A 177 20.01 19.23 22.91
CA VAL A 177 18.92 20.22 22.78
C VAL A 177 19.28 21.53 23.48
N VAL A 178 19.83 21.48 24.70
CA VAL A 178 20.27 22.69 25.42
C VAL A 178 21.38 23.40 24.65
N ASP A 179 22.36 22.66 24.14
CA ASP A 179 23.49 23.20 23.37
C ASP A 179 23.03 23.81 22.04
N PHE A 180 21.99 23.27 21.40
CA PHE A 180 21.42 23.85 20.19
C PHE A 180 20.64 25.15 20.43
N LEU A 181 20.05 25.31 21.62
CA LEU A 181 19.26 26.49 21.98
C LEU A 181 20.12 27.67 22.47
N ASN A 182 21.35 27.40 22.90
CA ASN A 182 22.33 28.41 23.31
C ASN A 182 23.22 28.85 22.13
#